data_AF-A0A2M6X4V4-F1
#
_entry.id   AF-A0A2M6X4V4-F1
#
_cell.length_a   1.000
_cell.length_b   1.000
_cell.length_c   1.000
_cell.angle_alpha   90.00
_cell.angle_beta   90.00
_cell.angle_gamma   90.00
#
_symmetry.space_group_name_H-M   'P 1'
#
loop_
_entity.id
_entity.type
_entity.pdbx_description
1 polymer ?
#
loop_
_entity_poly.entity_id
_entity_poly.type
_entity_poly.pdbx_seq_one_letter_code
_entity_poly.pdbx_strand_id
1 'polypeptide(L)'
;MKVNSQLKILKSVCPAVIFLHVAGCAQMQRSPESGYANYSFESGEPSYLRSQSKENSHEALEFEKVRLLRELESQISSHAERIQYFEVESQFRDIDDKILYLRLKNKNKQAWLQSKGIDRKPAFDGQVQEIVDRGDIAIGMNRLAVTESWGEPDSRQTAGEPGLGKERWIYRSETPTPQGFVTKKKILYFEFGRVAGWNVK
;
A
#
# COMPACT_ATOMS: atom_id res chain seq x y z
N MET A 1 -39.78 -32.11 15.30
CA MET A 1 -38.97 -33.31 15.64
C MET A 1 -37.56 -33.13 15.10
N LYS A 2 -36.57 -33.25 16.01
CA LYS A 2 -35.13 -33.50 15.86
C LYS A 2 -34.30 -32.65 14.88
N VAL A 3 -33.66 -31.66 15.50
CA VAL A 3 -32.36 -31.04 15.21
C VAL A 3 -31.31 -32.10 14.87
N ASN A 4 -30.47 -31.85 13.85
CA ASN A 4 -29.19 -32.55 13.67
C ASN A 4 -28.11 -31.55 13.22
N SER A 5 -27.49 -30.96 14.23
CA SER A 5 -26.25 -30.18 14.12
C SER A 5 -25.07 -31.16 14.11
N GLN A 6 -24.35 -31.26 12.99
CA GLN A 6 -23.08 -31.97 12.93
C GLN A 6 -21.94 -30.96 12.87
N LEU A 7 -21.37 -30.77 14.05
CA LEU A 7 -20.19 -29.99 14.39
C LEU A 7 -18.96 -30.65 13.76
N LYS A 8 -18.32 -30.01 12.77
CA LYS A 8 -17.03 -30.47 12.23
C LYS A 8 -15.88 -29.73 12.91
N ILE A 9 -15.08 -30.53 13.61
CA ILE A 9 -13.90 -30.17 14.40
C ILE A 9 -12.80 -29.66 13.46
N LEU A 10 -12.43 -28.38 13.59
CA LEU A 10 -11.23 -27.80 12.98
C LEU A 10 -10.01 -28.26 13.78
N LYS A 11 -9.17 -29.09 13.15
CA LYS A 11 -7.84 -29.44 13.66
C LYS A 11 -6.92 -28.24 13.49
N SER A 12 -6.60 -27.59 14.60
CA SER A 12 -5.53 -26.60 14.73
C SER A 12 -4.19 -27.28 14.44
N VAL A 13 -3.51 -26.84 13.40
CA VAL A 13 -2.13 -27.24 13.07
C VAL A 13 -1.23 -26.09 13.48
N CYS A 14 -0.51 -26.26 14.60
CA CYS A 14 0.58 -25.39 15.00
C CYS A 14 1.72 -25.50 14.00
N PRO A 15 2.16 -24.41 13.34
CA PRO A 15 3.47 -24.39 12.72
C PRO A 15 4.54 -24.24 13.81
N ALA A 16 5.44 -25.22 13.87
CA ALA A 16 6.62 -25.22 14.70
C ALA A 16 7.54 -24.04 14.32
N VAL A 17 7.85 -23.20 15.30
CA VAL A 17 8.81 -22.11 15.20
C VAL A 17 10.21 -22.71 15.21
N ILE A 18 10.90 -22.68 14.07
CA ILE A 18 12.32 -23.02 13.95
C ILE A 18 13.12 -21.75 14.23
N PHE A 19 13.71 -21.65 15.43
CA PHE A 19 14.73 -20.66 15.76
C PHE A 19 16.08 -21.10 15.17
N LEU A 20 16.46 -20.53 14.03
CA LEU A 20 17.84 -20.59 13.53
C LEU A 20 18.66 -19.45 14.16
N HIS A 21 19.54 -19.83 15.09
CA HIS A 21 20.58 -18.96 15.63
C HIS A 21 21.69 -18.81 14.59
N VAL A 22 21.91 -17.58 14.10
CA VAL A 22 23.13 -17.24 13.36
C VAL A 22 24.08 -16.54 14.33
N ALA A 23 25.02 -17.31 14.87
CA ALA A 23 26.23 -16.77 15.47
C ALA A 23 27.22 -16.47 14.35
N GLY A 24 27.56 -15.20 14.16
CA GLY A 24 28.55 -14.76 13.19
C GLY A 24 29.57 -13.83 13.85
N CYS A 25 30.72 -14.38 14.22
CA CYS A 25 31.91 -13.66 14.65
C CYS A 25 32.51 -12.87 13.48
N ALA A 26 32.86 -11.60 13.70
CA ALA A 26 33.97 -10.95 12.99
C ALA A 26 34.46 -9.72 13.76
N GLN A 27 35.35 -9.98 14.71
CA GLN A 27 36.16 -9.00 15.41
C GLN A 27 37.26 -8.52 14.44
N MET A 28 37.00 -7.46 13.68
CA MET A 28 38.05 -6.78 12.90
C MET A 28 38.82 -5.83 13.82
N GLN A 29 39.93 -6.29 14.38
CA GLN A 29 40.95 -5.42 14.96
C GLN A 29 41.66 -4.67 13.82
N ARG A 30 41.41 -3.36 13.70
CA ARG A 30 42.23 -2.48 12.87
C ARG A 30 43.58 -2.28 13.58
N SER A 31 44.67 -2.56 12.90
CA SER A 31 46.01 -2.25 13.39
C SER A 31 46.20 -0.71 13.45
N PRO A 32 46.84 -0.17 14.50
CA PRO A 32 47.10 1.26 14.66
C PRO A 32 48.27 1.79 13.80
N GLU A 33 48.75 1.00 12.82
CA GLU A 33 50.01 1.25 12.11
C GLU A 33 49.81 1.30 10.58
N SER A 34 48.82 2.07 10.10
CA SER A 34 48.83 2.50 8.70
C SER A 34 49.53 3.86 8.62
N GLY A 35 50.77 3.85 8.15
CA GLY A 35 51.69 4.99 8.10
C GLY A 35 51.27 6.12 7.17
N TYR A 36 50.31 6.94 7.60
CA TYR A 36 50.06 8.27 7.04
C TYR A 36 50.73 9.37 7.88
N ALA A 37 51.94 9.10 8.37
CA ALA A 37 52.73 10.08 9.08
C ALA A 37 53.59 10.89 8.09
N ASN A 38 53.35 12.20 8.10
CA ASN A 38 54.23 13.28 7.64
C ASN A 38 54.47 13.44 6.14
N TYR A 39 53.62 14.26 5.52
CA TYR A 39 54.11 15.28 4.59
C TYR A 39 54.02 16.65 5.28
N SER A 40 55.16 17.14 5.74
CA SER A 40 55.36 18.55 6.10
C SER A 40 55.31 19.37 4.80
N PHE A 41 54.16 19.98 4.52
CA PHE A 41 53.94 20.82 3.34
C PHE A 41 54.38 22.26 3.65
N GLU A 42 55.45 22.66 2.97
CA GLU A 42 55.96 24.02 2.91
C GLU A 42 54.94 24.92 2.19
N SER A 43 54.76 26.12 2.74
CA SER A 43 53.71 27.08 2.40
C SER A 43 53.78 27.59 0.96
N GLY A 44 53.10 26.92 0.05
CA GLY A 44 52.68 27.45 -1.25
C GLY A 44 51.23 27.06 -1.48
N GLU A 45 50.28 27.97 -1.23
CA GLU A 45 48.85 27.72 -1.45
C GLU A 45 48.60 27.26 -2.89
N PRO A 46 48.24 25.98 -3.09
CA PRO A 46 48.00 25.47 -4.42
C PRO A 46 46.61 25.93 -4.88
N SER A 47 46.56 26.63 -6.02
CA SER A 47 45.36 27.19 -6.65
C SER A 47 44.30 26.16 -7.07
N TYR A 48 44.51 24.88 -6.80
CA TYR A 48 43.59 23.76 -7.02
C TYR A 48 42.67 23.47 -5.83
N LEU A 49 42.87 24.08 -4.65
CA LEU A 49 41.99 23.87 -3.48
C LEU A 49 40.65 24.62 -3.57
N ARG A 50 40.46 25.50 -4.56
CA ARG A 50 39.24 26.31 -4.69
C ARG A 50 38.08 25.58 -5.40
N SER A 51 38.34 24.48 -6.10
CA SER A 51 37.29 23.68 -6.75
C SER A 51 36.70 22.59 -5.84
N GLN A 52 37.45 22.08 -4.86
CA GLN A 52 36.97 21.00 -3.95
C GLN A 52 35.92 21.46 -2.93
N SER A 53 35.92 22.75 -2.55
CA SER A 53 34.97 23.26 -1.55
C SER A 53 33.51 23.31 -2.03
N LYS A 54 33.27 23.37 -3.35
CA LYS A 54 31.91 23.32 -3.92
C LYS A 54 31.39 21.90 -4.10
N GLU A 55 32.27 20.92 -4.29
CA GLU A 55 31.86 19.53 -4.51
C GLU A 55 31.46 18.88 -3.17
N ASN A 56 32.21 19.19 -2.10
CA ASN A 56 31.91 18.73 -0.75
C ASN A 56 30.57 19.26 -0.20
N SER A 57 30.12 20.43 -0.64
CA SER A 57 28.85 21.00 -0.15
C SER A 57 27.63 20.31 -0.75
N HIS A 58 27.70 19.89 -2.02
CA HIS A 58 26.62 19.15 -2.67
C HIS A 58 26.47 17.75 -2.06
N GLU A 59 27.58 17.05 -1.85
CA GLU A 59 27.56 15.72 -1.23
C GLU A 59 27.00 15.76 0.19
N ALA A 60 27.39 16.75 0.99
CA ALA A 60 26.84 16.94 2.33
C ALA A 60 25.32 17.19 2.34
N LEU A 61 24.81 17.94 1.35
CA LEU A 61 23.38 18.20 1.21
C LEU A 61 22.60 16.93 0.83
N GLU A 62 23.10 16.14 -0.11
CA GLU A 62 22.48 14.87 -0.50
C GLU A 62 22.48 13.86 0.66
N PHE A 63 23.57 13.80 1.43
CA PHE A 63 23.62 12.96 2.64
C PHE A 63 22.54 13.36 3.65
N GLU A 64 22.34 14.66 3.87
CA GLU A 64 21.31 15.15 4.78
C GLU A 64 19.89 14.81 4.30
N LYS A 65 19.63 14.90 2.98
CA LYS A 65 18.35 14.45 2.40
C LYS A 65 18.10 12.97 2.61
N VAL A 66 19.10 12.11 2.38
CA VAL A 66 18.97 10.67 2.60
C VAL A 66 18.72 10.36 4.08
N ARG A 67 19.37 11.07 5.00
CA ARG A 67 19.13 10.94 6.45
C ARG A 67 17.69 11.29 6.80
N LEU A 68 17.20 12.43 6.30
CA LEU A 68 15.84 12.90 6.53
C LEU A 68 14.78 11.95 5.92
N LEU A 69 15.03 11.42 4.72
CA LEU A 69 14.14 10.44 4.10
C LEU A 69 13.96 9.21 5.00
N ARG A 70 15.06 8.63 5.49
CA ARG A 70 15.01 7.46 6.39
C ARG A 70 14.26 7.75 7.69
N GLU A 71 14.43 8.95 8.24
CA GLU A 71 13.69 9.38 9.42
C GLU A 71 12.18 9.41 9.14
N LEU A 72 11.76 10.05 8.04
CA LEU A 72 10.35 10.12 7.66
C LEU A 72 9.75 8.74 7.35
N GLU A 73 10.49 7.87 6.66
CA GLU A 73 10.06 6.49 6.38
C GLU A 73 9.85 5.69 7.67
N SER A 74 10.68 5.92 8.69
CA SER A 74 10.57 5.27 10.00
C SER A 74 9.35 5.74 10.80
N GLN A 75 8.87 6.96 10.55
CA GLN A 75 7.69 7.54 11.21
C GLN A 75 6.37 6.99 10.65
N ILE A 76 6.38 6.29 9.50
CA ILE A 76 5.19 5.66 8.92
C ILE A 76 4.79 4.45 9.77
N SER A 77 3.88 4.70 10.71
CA SER A 77 3.37 3.70 11.65
C SER A 77 2.23 2.86 11.06
N SER A 78 1.39 3.45 10.19
CA SER A 78 0.25 2.75 9.59
C SER A 78 0.68 1.81 8.47
N HIS A 79 0.27 0.54 8.55
CA HIS A 79 0.54 -0.45 7.52
C HIS A 79 -0.04 -0.04 6.15
N ALA A 80 -1.24 0.55 6.13
CA ALA A 80 -1.89 1.02 4.91
C ALA A 80 -1.12 2.16 4.24
N GLU A 81 -0.60 3.10 5.02
CA GLU A 81 0.21 4.22 4.51
C GLU A 81 1.54 3.75 3.95
N ARG A 82 2.16 2.74 4.59
CA ARG A 82 3.39 2.10 4.11
C ARG A 82 3.18 1.43 2.75
N ILE A 83 2.08 0.70 2.57
CA ILE A 83 1.72 0.11 1.27
C ILE A 83 1.56 1.20 0.21
N GLN A 84 0.78 2.24 0.50
CA GLN A 84 0.58 3.35 -0.42
C GLN A 84 1.89 4.01 -0.85
N TYR A 85 2.83 4.22 0.09
CA TYR A 85 4.15 4.78 -0.20
C TYR A 85 4.96 3.88 -1.15
N PHE A 86 5.08 2.59 -0.84
CA PHE A 86 5.84 1.66 -1.69
C PHE A 86 5.24 1.49 -3.10
N GLU A 87 3.92 1.59 -3.23
CA GLU A 87 3.25 1.52 -4.54
C GLU A 87 3.63 2.71 -5.45
N VAL A 88 3.81 3.91 -4.89
CA VAL A 88 4.18 5.11 -5.66
C VAL A 88 5.68 5.39 -5.70
N GLU A 89 6.47 4.69 -4.87
CA GLU A 89 7.90 4.98 -4.67
C GLU A 89 8.69 4.96 -5.98
N SER A 90 8.40 3.98 -6.84
CA SER A 90 9.06 3.80 -8.13
C SER A 90 8.78 4.92 -9.15
N GLN A 91 7.75 5.72 -8.89
CA GLN A 91 7.33 6.80 -9.78
C GLN A 91 7.95 8.16 -9.42
N PHE A 92 8.60 8.26 -8.25
CA PHE A 92 9.31 9.47 -7.85
C PHE A 92 10.60 9.63 -8.63
N ARG A 93 10.85 10.84 -9.15
CA ARG A 93 12.08 11.16 -9.89
C ARG A 93 13.25 11.38 -8.95
N ASP A 94 13.01 12.09 -7.86
CA ASP A 94 14.04 12.59 -6.95
C ASP A 94 13.72 12.29 -5.48
N ILE A 95 14.74 12.32 -4.63
CA ILE A 95 14.60 12.17 -3.17
C ILE A 95 13.75 13.29 -2.57
N ASP A 96 13.83 14.50 -3.13
CA ASP A 96 13.05 15.65 -2.68
C ASP A 96 11.54 15.40 -2.81
N ASP A 97 11.10 14.73 -3.89
CA ASP A 97 9.71 14.36 -4.08
C ASP A 97 9.25 13.32 -3.04
N LYS A 98 10.10 12.35 -2.67
CA LYS A 98 9.83 11.40 -1.57
C LYS A 98 9.65 12.12 -0.25
N ILE A 99 10.56 13.02 0.09
CA ILE A 99 10.52 13.81 1.33
C ILE A 99 9.25 14.68 1.38
N LEU A 100 8.92 15.36 0.28
CA LEU A 100 7.71 16.17 0.18
C LEU A 100 6.45 15.32 0.36
N TYR A 101 6.36 14.18 -0.32
CA TYR A 101 5.24 13.26 -0.20
C TYR A 101 5.02 12.76 1.24
N LEU A 102 6.10 12.34 1.91
CA LEU A 102 6.04 11.85 3.29
C LEU A 102 5.67 12.94 4.31
N ARG A 103 5.98 14.20 4.02
CA ARG A 103 5.58 15.35 4.86
C ARG A 103 4.11 15.73 4.71
N LEU A 104 3.45 15.33 3.62
CA LEU A 104 2.04 15.64 3.40
C LEU A 104 1.13 14.81 4.32
N LYS A 105 0.03 15.43 4.76
CA LYS A 105 -1.05 14.69 5.44
C LYS A 105 -1.78 13.80 4.44
N ASN A 106 -2.33 12.66 4.89
CA ASN A 106 -3.01 11.67 4.04
C ASN A 106 -4.05 12.29 3.08
N LYS A 107 -4.82 13.30 3.52
CA LYS A 107 -5.81 13.99 2.68
C LYS A 107 -5.20 14.71 1.47
N ASN A 108 -3.95 15.18 1.58
CA ASN A 108 -3.28 15.98 0.56
C ASN A 108 -2.37 15.13 -0.34
N LYS A 109 -2.03 13.91 0.07
CA LYS A 109 -1.14 13.01 -0.68
C LYS A 109 -1.70 12.71 -2.06
N GLN A 110 -3.00 12.37 -2.15
CA GLN A 110 -3.64 12.06 -3.43
C GLN A 110 -3.63 13.26 -4.38
N ALA A 111 -4.04 14.45 -3.90
CA ALA A 111 -4.05 15.66 -4.70
C ALA A 111 -2.63 16.04 -5.19
N TRP A 112 -1.60 15.78 -4.38
CA TRP A 112 -0.22 16.03 -4.78
C TRP A 112 0.25 15.03 -5.84
N LEU A 113 -0.06 13.73 -5.71
CA LEU A 113 0.24 12.72 -6.74
C LEU A 113 -0.44 13.08 -8.08
N GLN A 114 -1.68 13.56 -8.01
CA GLN A 114 -2.42 14.09 -9.17
C GLN A 114 -1.68 15.26 -9.82
N SER A 115 -1.26 16.24 -9.01
CA SER A 115 -0.52 17.41 -9.52
C SER A 115 0.82 17.05 -10.17
N LYS A 116 1.44 15.94 -9.75
CA LYS A 116 2.71 15.44 -10.31
C LYS A 116 2.51 14.52 -11.53
N GLY A 117 1.27 14.18 -11.88
CA GLY A 117 0.98 13.19 -12.91
C GLY A 117 1.46 11.79 -12.55
N ILE A 118 1.69 11.52 -11.26
CA ILE A 118 2.06 10.21 -10.71
C ILE A 118 0.80 9.38 -10.43
N ASP A 119 -0.35 9.84 -10.94
CA ASP A 119 -1.63 9.22 -10.68
C ASP A 119 -1.65 7.74 -11.03
N ARG A 120 -2.25 6.97 -10.12
CA ARG A 120 -2.96 5.77 -10.53
C ARG A 120 -3.98 6.23 -11.53
N LYS A 121 -3.77 5.90 -12.81
CA LYS A 121 -4.84 5.99 -13.79
C LYS A 121 -6.06 5.37 -13.11
N PRO A 122 -7.14 6.15 -12.87
CA PRO A 122 -8.26 5.64 -12.11
C PRO A 122 -8.69 4.35 -12.79
N ALA A 123 -8.88 3.31 -12.00
CA ALA A 123 -9.22 1.99 -12.54
C ALA A 123 -10.52 2.04 -13.35
N PHE A 124 -11.32 3.09 -13.11
CA PHE A 124 -12.62 3.32 -13.70
C PHE A 124 -12.75 4.74 -14.28
N ASP A 125 -13.78 4.93 -15.09
CA ASP A 125 -14.20 6.25 -15.56
C ASP A 125 -14.57 7.17 -14.37
N GLY A 126 -14.41 8.49 -14.52
CA GLY A 126 -14.55 9.44 -13.41
C GLY A 126 -15.90 9.38 -12.70
N GLN A 127 -16.99 9.19 -13.44
CA GLN A 127 -18.33 9.02 -12.86
C GLN A 127 -18.44 7.75 -12.01
N VAL A 128 -17.84 6.65 -12.49
CA VAL A 128 -17.84 5.37 -11.77
C VAL A 128 -16.97 5.47 -10.52
N GLN A 129 -15.81 6.14 -10.62
CA GLN A 129 -14.92 6.33 -9.47
C GLN A 129 -15.62 7.09 -8.34
N GLU A 130 -16.35 8.17 -8.65
CA GLU A 130 -17.11 8.91 -7.62
C GLU A 130 -18.16 8.03 -6.92
N ILE A 131 -18.83 7.14 -7.66
CA ILE A 131 -19.82 6.20 -7.10
C ILE A 131 -19.14 5.18 -6.18
N VAL A 132 -17.98 4.66 -6.59
CA VAL A 132 -17.15 3.75 -5.78
C VAL A 132 -16.68 4.44 -4.50
N ASP A 133 -16.19 5.68 -4.60
CA ASP A 133 -15.69 6.44 -3.44
C ASP A 133 -16.80 6.75 -2.42
N ARG A 134 -18.06 6.82 -2.86
CA ARG A 134 -19.24 6.94 -1.97
C ARG A 134 -19.67 5.61 -1.34
N GLY A 135 -19.14 4.48 -1.77
CA GLY A 135 -19.60 3.15 -1.34
C GLY A 135 -20.97 2.77 -1.94
N ASP A 136 -21.33 3.38 -3.07
CA ASP A 136 -22.59 3.12 -3.78
C ASP A 136 -22.37 2.18 -4.98
N ILE A 137 -23.48 1.74 -5.58
CA ILE A 137 -23.46 0.98 -6.84
C ILE A 137 -24.41 1.61 -7.85
N ALA A 138 -24.07 1.46 -9.12
CA ALA A 138 -24.89 1.89 -10.24
C ALA A 138 -24.97 0.82 -11.32
N ILE A 139 -26.04 0.88 -12.12
CA ILE A 139 -26.23 0.02 -13.29
C ILE A 139 -25.05 0.26 -14.26
N GLY A 140 -24.53 -0.82 -14.83
CA GLY A 140 -23.43 -0.77 -15.79
C GLY A 140 -22.03 -0.84 -15.18
N MET A 141 -21.88 -0.68 -13.86
CA MET A 141 -20.59 -0.87 -13.17
C MET A 141 -20.04 -2.28 -13.42
N ASN A 142 -18.73 -2.40 -13.58
CA ASN A 142 -18.09 -3.70 -13.73
C ASN A 142 -17.94 -4.39 -12.36
N ARG A 143 -17.66 -5.71 -12.38
CA ARG A 143 -17.45 -6.51 -11.16
C ARG A 143 -16.38 -5.93 -10.23
N LEU A 144 -15.28 -5.43 -10.78
CA LEU A 144 -14.16 -4.86 -10.00
C LEU A 144 -14.59 -3.62 -9.22
N ALA A 145 -15.34 -2.70 -9.85
CA ALA A 145 -15.83 -1.49 -9.22
C ALA A 145 -16.84 -1.80 -8.10
N VAL A 146 -17.66 -2.84 -8.28
CA VAL A 146 -18.56 -3.31 -7.22
C VAL A 146 -17.77 -3.89 -6.04
N THR A 147 -16.76 -4.72 -6.31
CA THR A 147 -15.90 -5.26 -5.25
C THR A 147 -15.15 -4.15 -4.52
N GLU A 148 -14.69 -3.11 -5.22
CA GLU A 148 -14.03 -1.96 -4.60
C GLU A 148 -15.00 -1.17 -3.70
N SER A 149 -16.25 -1.00 -4.14
CA SER A 149 -17.28 -0.24 -3.43
C SER A 149 -17.90 -1.00 -2.23
N TRP A 150 -18.31 -2.24 -2.44
CA TRP A 150 -19.07 -3.05 -1.47
C TRP A 150 -18.27 -4.18 -0.84
N GLY A 151 -17.05 -4.43 -1.31
CA GLY A 151 -16.23 -5.55 -0.89
C GLY A 151 -16.57 -6.87 -1.60
N GLU A 152 -15.93 -7.92 -1.11
CA GLU A 152 -16.10 -9.29 -1.58
C GLU A 152 -17.48 -9.86 -1.19
N PRO A 153 -18.25 -10.46 -2.13
CA PRO A 153 -19.55 -11.07 -1.81
C PRO A 153 -19.40 -12.38 -1.03
N ASP A 154 -20.39 -12.70 -0.20
CA ASP A 154 -20.43 -13.97 0.53
C ASP A 154 -20.58 -15.19 -0.40
N SER A 155 -21.30 -15.00 -1.51
CA SER A 155 -21.56 -16.06 -2.49
C SER A 155 -21.72 -15.49 -3.89
N ARG A 156 -21.01 -16.07 -4.84
CA ARG A 156 -21.15 -15.81 -6.28
C ARG A 156 -21.76 -17.04 -6.94
N GLN A 157 -22.78 -16.83 -7.75
CA GLN A 157 -23.49 -17.89 -8.45
C GLN A 157 -23.60 -17.52 -9.92
N THR A 158 -23.04 -18.35 -10.79
CA THR A 158 -23.14 -18.16 -12.24
C THR A 158 -24.39 -18.87 -12.75
N ALA A 159 -25.23 -18.15 -13.51
CA ALA A 159 -26.45 -18.71 -14.09
C ALA A 159 -26.25 -18.96 -15.58
N GLY A 160 -26.47 -20.20 -16.03
CA GLY A 160 -26.36 -20.57 -17.44
C GLY A 160 -24.92 -20.83 -17.89
N GLU A 161 -24.66 -20.61 -19.17
CA GLU A 161 -23.34 -20.81 -19.77
C GLU A 161 -22.35 -19.72 -19.30
N PRO A 162 -21.13 -20.09 -18.85
CA PRO A 162 -20.14 -19.12 -18.35
C PRO A 162 -19.81 -17.98 -19.33
N GLY A 163 -19.94 -18.23 -20.64
CA GLY A 163 -19.69 -17.23 -21.69
C GLY A 163 -20.68 -16.06 -21.69
N LEU A 164 -21.89 -16.21 -21.14
CA LEU A 164 -22.90 -15.15 -21.10
C LEU A 164 -22.67 -14.13 -19.97
N GLY A 165 -21.74 -14.42 -19.04
CA GLY A 165 -21.39 -13.51 -17.94
C GLY A 165 -22.56 -13.15 -17.02
N LYS A 166 -23.56 -14.05 -16.92
CA LYS A 166 -24.70 -13.89 -16.02
C LYS A 166 -24.33 -14.40 -14.64
N GLU A 167 -24.25 -13.49 -13.68
CA GLU A 167 -23.86 -13.81 -12.31
C GLU A 167 -24.83 -13.21 -11.31
N ARG A 168 -24.96 -13.88 -10.17
CA ARG A 168 -25.71 -13.42 -9.00
C ARG A 168 -24.80 -13.42 -7.80
N TRP A 169 -24.59 -12.25 -7.22
CA TRP A 169 -23.77 -12.06 -6.03
C TRP A 169 -24.67 -11.81 -4.83
N ILE A 170 -24.33 -12.38 -3.68
CA ILE A 170 -25.10 -12.26 -2.44
C ILE A 170 -24.21 -11.63 -1.38
N TYR A 171 -24.74 -10.59 -0.74
CA TYR A 171 -24.14 -9.89 0.38
C TYR A 171 -25.06 -9.96 1.59
N ARG A 172 -24.51 -10.22 2.77
CA ARG A 172 -25.18 -10.24 4.06
C ARG A 172 -24.52 -9.20 4.95
N SER A 173 -25.33 -8.31 5.51
CA SER A 173 -24.87 -7.33 6.49
C SER A 173 -25.69 -7.48 7.77
N GLU A 174 -25.02 -7.62 8.90
CA GLU A 174 -25.67 -7.65 10.21
C GLU A 174 -25.63 -6.25 10.80
N THR A 175 -26.79 -5.69 11.14
CA THR A 175 -26.89 -4.40 11.80
C THR A 175 -27.35 -4.61 13.24
N PRO A 176 -26.60 -4.13 14.24
CA PRO A 176 -27.05 -4.18 15.63
C PRO A 176 -28.26 -3.26 15.81
N THR A 177 -29.25 -3.75 16.53
CA THR A 177 -30.48 -3.05 16.91
C THR A 177 -30.73 -3.25 18.41
N PRO A 178 -31.53 -2.39 19.07
CA PRO A 178 -31.83 -2.57 20.48
C PRO A 178 -32.45 -3.94 20.83
N GLN A 179 -33.09 -4.61 19.86
CA GLN A 179 -33.73 -5.92 20.01
C GLN A 179 -32.83 -7.11 19.59
N GLY A 180 -31.58 -6.88 19.17
CA GLY A 180 -30.66 -7.92 18.70
C GLY A 180 -29.99 -7.56 17.36
N PHE A 181 -29.64 -8.56 16.56
CA PHE A 181 -29.05 -8.35 15.24
C PHE A 181 -30.07 -8.58 14.13
N VAL A 182 -30.14 -7.67 13.17
CA VAL A 182 -30.95 -7.84 11.96
C VAL A 182 -30.02 -8.10 10.78
N THR A 183 -30.15 -9.27 10.17
CA THR A 183 -29.43 -9.62 8.94
C THR A 183 -30.19 -9.09 7.74
N LYS A 184 -29.60 -8.16 7.00
CA LYS A 184 -30.10 -7.69 5.70
C LYS A 184 -29.41 -8.46 4.59
N LYS A 185 -30.17 -8.88 3.57
CA LYS A 185 -29.62 -9.62 2.43
C LYS A 185 -29.77 -8.81 1.15
N LYS A 186 -28.65 -8.47 0.52
CA LYS A 186 -28.62 -7.83 -0.78
C LYS A 186 -28.24 -8.85 -1.85
N ILE A 187 -28.96 -8.84 -2.96
CA ILE A 187 -28.70 -9.72 -4.11
C ILE A 187 -28.44 -8.82 -5.31
N LEU A 188 -27.26 -8.95 -5.90
CA LEU A 188 -26.82 -8.18 -7.06
C LEU A 188 -26.78 -9.11 -8.28
N TYR A 189 -27.26 -8.62 -9.41
CA TYR A 189 -27.31 -9.34 -10.67
C TYR A 189 -26.39 -8.69 -11.69
N PHE A 190 -25.59 -9.50 -12.36
CA PHE A 190 -24.72 -9.11 -13.44
C PHE A 190 -25.17 -9.74 -14.75
N GLU A 191 -25.04 -8.97 -15.82
CA GLU A 191 -25.17 -9.44 -17.20
C GLU A 191 -23.96 -8.95 -17.99
N PHE A 192 -23.34 -9.85 -18.75
CA PHE A 192 -22.12 -9.53 -19.52
C PHE A 192 -21.02 -8.85 -18.66
N GLY A 193 -20.91 -9.26 -17.38
CA GLY A 193 -19.94 -8.71 -16.44
C GLY A 193 -20.22 -7.30 -15.92
N ARG A 194 -21.41 -6.75 -16.17
CA ARG A 194 -21.87 -5.44 -15.69
C ARG A 194 -23.10 -5.55 -14.81
N VAL A 195 -23.26 -4.63 -13.87
CA VAL A 195 -24.44 -4.60 -12.98
C VAL A 195 -25.70 -4.36 -13.81
N ALA A 196 -26.63 -5.32 -13.76
CA ALA A 196 -27.95 -5.20 -14.38
C ALA A 196 -29.00 -4.68 -13.37
N GLY A 197 -28.84 -5.01 -12.09
CA GLY A 197 -29.73 -4.54 -11.03
C GLY A 197 -29.51 -5.26 -9.71
N TRP A 198 -30.22 -4.86 -8.66
CA TRP A 198 -30.14 -5.48 -7.34
C TRP A 198 -31.48 -5.51 -6.61
N ASN A 199 -31.58 -6.40 -5.63
CA ASN A 199 -32.74 -6.54 -4.75
C ASN A 199 -32.27 -6.58 -3.29
N VAL A 200 -32.96 -5.85 -2.42
CA VAL A 200 -32.70 -5.82 -0.98
C VAL A 200 -33.85 -6.52 -0.28
N LYS A 201 -33.53 -7.52 0.54
CA LYS A 201 -34.46 -8.27 1.37
C LYS A 201 -34.13 -8.11 2.85
#